data_AF-A0AAD8KYH4-F1
#
_entry.id   AF-A0AAD8KYH4-F1
#
_cell.length_a   1.000
_cell.length_b   1.000
_cell.length_c   1.000
_cell.angle_alpha   90.00
_cell.angle_beta   90.00
_cell.angle_gamma   90.00
#
_symmetry.space_group_name_H-M   'P 1'
#
loop_
_entity.id
_entity.type
_entity.pdbx_description
1 polymer ?
#
loop_
_entity_poly.entity_id
_entity_poly.type
_entity_poly.pdbx_seq_one_letter_code
_entity_poly.pdbx_strand_id
1 'polypeptide(L)'
;MVMPETGCITCFPIWKSPEEFHHHQLVTIAHVYGNHYVMVQLDGEYPMPCISAYWVRHKAPSVVGWQTMYMARLELYKQLNPCKSDKSVIHIEDEED
;
A
#
# COMPACT_ATOMS: atom_id res chain seq x y z
N MET A 1 -9.08 -7.64 3.90
CA MET A 1 -8.21 -6.45 3.75
C MET A 1 -9.05 -5.25 4.12
N VAL A 2 -8.87 -4.70 5.32
CA VAL A 2 -9.56 -3.48 5.74
C VAL A 2 -8.76 -2.31 5.17
N MET A 3 -9.40 -1.47 4.36
CA MET A 3 -8.80 -0.22 3.89
C MET A 3 -8.89 0.78 5.05
N PRO A 4 -7.81 1.51 5.38
CA PRO A 4 -7.84 2.44 6.51
C PRO A 4 -8.88 3.54 6.28
N GLU A 5 -9.58 3.95 7.34
CA GLU A 5 -10.58 5.03 7.30
C GLU A 5 -9.95 6.40 6.97
N THR A 6 -8.63 6.54 7.12
CA THR A 6 -7.87 7.71 6.70
C THR A 6 -6.53 7.31 6.08
N GLY A 7 -6.18 7.92 4.94
CA GLY A 7 -4.89 7.76 4.28
C GLY A 7 -4.88 6.78 3.09
N CYS A 8 -3.82 6.86 2.28
CA CYS A 8 -3.61 6.00 1.13
C CYS A 8 -2.56 4.93 1.46
N ILE A 9 -2.74 3.70 0.97
CA ILE A 9 -1.80 2.59 1.19
C ILE A 9 -1.49 1.86 -0.12
N THR A 10 -0.29 1.29 -0.20
CA THR A 10 0.14 0.40 -1.29
C THR A 10 0.10 -1.05 -0.83
N CYS A 11 -0.53 -1.92 -1.63
CA CYS A 11 -0.56 -3.36 -1.39
C CYS A 11 0.09 -4.09 -2.58
N PHE A 12 1.11 -4.90 -2.31
CA PHE A 12 1.70 -5.79 -3.30
C PHE A 12 1.16 -7.22 -3.16
N PRO A 13 1.37 -8.09 -4.16
CA PRO A 13 1.15 -9.52 -4.00
C PRO A 13 1.90 -10.08 -2.78
N ILE A 14 1.21 -10.91 -1.99
CA ILE A 14 1.75 -11.45 -0.74
C ILE A 14 2.70 -12.63 -1.00
N TRP A 15 2.42 -13.42 -2.04
CA TRP A 15 3.04 -14.73 -2.26
C TRP A 15 3.87 -14.85 -3.53
N LYS A 16 3.66 -13.94 -4.50
CA LYS A 16 4.31 -13.99 -5.82
C LYS A 16 5.30 -12.84 -5.96
N SER A 17 6.52 -13.15 -6.38
CA SER A 17 7.57 -12.16 -6.65
C SER A 17 7.24 -11.37 -7.93
N PRO A 18 7.82 -10.17 -8.13
CA PRO A 18 7.58 -9.38 -9.34
C PRO A 18 7.96 -10.10 -10.63
N GLU A 19 8.98 -10.95 -10.59
CA GLU A 19 9.48 -11.72 -11.74
C GLU A 19 8.51 -12.81 -12.19
N GLU A 20 7.59 -13.24 -11.32
CA GLU A 20 6.56 -14.24 -11.65
C GLU A 20 5.42 -13.66 -12.52
N PHE A 21 5.41 -12.35 -12.77
CA PHE A 21 4.39 -11.69 -13.57
C PHE A 21 4.98 -11.22 -14.91
N HIS A 22 4.34 -11.61 -16.02
CA HIS A 22 4.71 -11.15 -17.37
C HIS A 22 4.36 -9.68 -17.61
N HIS A 23 3.36 -9.15 -16.91
CA HIS A 23 2.93 -7.77 -17.02
C HIS A 23 2.48 -7.25 -15.66
N HIS A 24 2.90 -6.03 -15.31
CA HIS A 24 2.54 -5.38 -14.05
C HIS A 24 1.49 -4.31 -14.32
N GLN A 25 0.28 -4.51 -13.81
CA GLN A 25 -0.76 -3.50 -13.81
C GLN A 25 -0.85 -2.89 -12.43
N LEU A 26 -0.71 -1.57 -12.35
CA LEU A 26 -0.89 -0.84 -11.12
C LEU A 26 -2.22 -0.12 -11.17
N VAL A 27 -3.03 -0.37 -10.15
CA VAL A 27 -4.35 0.21 -10.01
C VAL A 27 -4.49 0.86 -8.65
N THR A 28 -5.21 1.98 -8.60
CA THR A 28 -5.71 2.56 -7.37
C THR A 28 -7.20 2.37 -7.29
N ILE A 29 -7.68 1.92 -6.13
CA ILE A 29 -9.10 1.91 -5.79
C ILE A 29 -9.33 3.13 -4.88
N ALA A 30 -10.06 4.12 -5.39
CA ALA A 30 -10.38 5.32 -4.63
C ALA A 30 -11.84 5.33 -4.21
N HIS A 31 -12.10 5.69 -2.97
CA HIS A 31 -13.44 5.93 -2.45
C HIS A 31 -13.83 7.38 -2.73
N VAL A 32 -14.95 7.56 -3.42
CA VAL A 32 -15.42 8.84 -3.94
C VAL A 32 -16.80 9.13 -3.35
N TYR A 33 -16.98 10.33 -2.81
CA TYR A 33 -18.23 10.83 -2.20
C TYR A 33 -18.89 9.93 -1.15
N GLY A 34 -18.13 9.05 -0.48
CA GLY A 34 -18.65 8.23 0.60
C GLY A 34 -19.48 7.02 0.16
N ASN A 35 -19.77 6.87 -1.14
CA ASN A 35 -20.74 5.89 -1.64
C ASN A 35 -20.30 5.14 -2.90
N HIS A 36 -19.14 5.44 -3.46
CA HIS A 36 -18.70 4.88 -4.74
C HIS A 36 -17.19 4.58 -4.73
N TYR A 37 -16.79 3.52 -5.44
CA TYR A 37 -15.39 3.20 -5.71
C TYR A 37 -15.07 3.31 -7.20
N VAL A 38 -13.99 4.02 -7.53
CA VAL A 38 -13.38 3.98 -8.87
C VAL A 38 -12.12 3.14 -8.84
N MET A 39 -11.88 2.43 -9.94
CA MET A 39 -10.59 1.81 -10.24
C MET A 39 -9.90 2.66 -11.31
N VAL A 40 -8.70 3.13 -11.02
CA VAL A 40 -7.89 3.92 -11.95
C VAL A 40 -6.61 3.15 -12.22
N GLN A 41 -6.34 2.89 -13.50
CA GLN A 41 -5.05 2.36 -13.93
C GLN A 41 -4.01 3.48 -13.89
N LEU A 42 -2.88 3.21 -13.25
CA LEU A 42 -1.79 4.15 -13.13
C LEU A 42 -0.71 3.83 -14.17
N ASP A 43 -0.14 4.88 -14.75
CA ASP A 43 0.97 4.79 -15.69
C ASP A 43 2.02 5.88 -15.41
N GLY A 44 3.24 5.68 -15.90
CA GLY A 44 4.37 6.58 -15.68
C GLY A 44 4.91 6.58 -14.24
N GLU A 45 5.59 7.67 -13.88
CA GLU A 45 6.25 7.84 -12.58
C GLU A 45 5.37 8.64 -11.61
N TYR A 46 4.46 7.95 -10.95
CA TYR A 46 3.59 8.51 -9.92
C TYR A 46 4.11 8.21 -8.51
N PRO A 47 3.84 9.09 -7.51
CA PRO A 47 4.19 8.82 -6.13
C PRO A 47 3.31 7.70 -5.56
N MET A 48 3.92 6.74 -4.87
CA MET A 48 3.17 5.65 -4.24
C MET A 48 3.11 5.79 -2.73
N PRO A 49 1.91 5.69 -2.14
CA PRO A 49 1.75 5.73 -0.69
C PRO A 49 2.52 4.64 0.04
N CYS A 50 2.64 4.79 1.36
CA CYS A 50 3.30 3.82 2.22
C CYS A 50 2.76 2.40 2.02
N ILE A 51 3.66 1.41 2.11
CA ILE A 51 3.29 0.01 2.02
C ILE A 51 2.42 -0.37 3.22
N SER A 52 1.35 -1.11 2.98
CA SER A 52 0.45 -1.62 4.01
C SER A 52 1.21 -2.42 5.07
N ALA A 53 0.97 -2.11 6.35
CA ALA A 53 1.52 -2.87 7.47
C ALA A 53 1.12 -4.35 7.41
N TYR A 54 -0.05 -4.65 6.84
CA TYR A 54 -0.50 -6.03 6.61
C TYR A 54 0.44 -6.75 5.63
N TRP A 55 0.81 -6.11 4.53
CA TRP A 55 1.76 -6.71 3.59
C TRP A 55 3.12 -6.93 4.26
N VAL A 56 3.62 -5.94 5.02
CA VAL A 56 4.90 -6.07 5.74
C VAL A 56 4.88 -7.27 6.70
N ARG A 57 3.77 -7.51 7.41
CA ARG A 57 3.62 -8.59 8.39
C ARG A 57 3.44 -9.97 7.76
N HIS A 58 2.75 -10.06 6.63
CA HIS A 58 2.26 -11.34 6.08
C HIS A 58 2.92 -11.77 4.77
N LYS A 59 3.77 -10.94 4.16
CA LYS A 59 4.46 -11.27 2.91
C LYS A 59 5.36 -12.50 3.03
N ALA A 60 5.44 -13.29 1.96
CA ALA A 60 6.48 -14.29 1.81
C ALA A 60 7.87 -13.63 1.65
N PRO A 61 8.97 -14.29 2.05
CA PRO A 61 10.31 -13.75 1.86
C PRO A 61 10.66 -13.46 0.38
N SER A 62 10.14 -14.29 -0.53
CA SER A 62 10.36 -14.19 -1.98
C SER A 62 9.84 -12.89 -2.60
N VAL A 63 8.90 -12.20 -1.95
CA VAL A 63 8.22 -11.05 -2.56
C VAL A 63 8.83 -9.70 -2.20
N VAL A 64 10.00 -9.69 -1.54
CA VAL A 64 10.74 -8.47 -1.19
C VAL A 64 11.11 -7.64 -2.43
N GLY A 65 11.24 -8.27 -3.61
CA GLY A 65 11.53 -7.62 -4.87
C GLY A 65 10.54 -6.50 -5.24
N TRP A 66 9.27 -6.60 -4.82
CA TRP A 66 8.29 -5.54 -5.07
C TRP A 66 8.67 -4.21 -4.43
N GLN A 67 9.14 -4.24 -3.19
CA GLN A 67 9.56 -3.02 -2.48
C GLN A 67 10.78 -2.39 -3.18
N THR A 68 11.72 -3.20 -3.63
CA THR A 68 12.91 -2.72 -4.35
C THR A 68 12.54 -2.11 -5.70
N MET A 69 11.71 -2.81 -6.49
CA MET A 69 11.27 -2.38 -7.82
C MET A 69 10.62 -0.99 -7.80
N TYR A 70 9.90 -0.71 -6.72
CA TYR A 70 9.07 0.48 -6.60
C TYR A 70 9.59 1.50 -5.59
N MET A 71 10.82 1.32 -5.10
CA MET A 71 11.42 2.14 -4.05
C MET A 71 11.44 3.63 -4.42
N ALA A 72 11.81 3.98 -5.65
CA ALA A 72 11.90 5.38 -6.09
C ALA A 72 10.55 6.11 -5.95
N ARG A 73 9.45 5.46 -6.30
CA ARG A 73 8.09 6.01 -6.23
C ARG A 73 7.58 6.10 -4.79
N LEU A 74 7.97 5.17 -3.92
CA LEU A 74 7.70 5.21 -2.48
C LEU A 74 8.43 6.39 -1.82
N GLU A 75 9.69 6.61 -2.17
CA GLU A 75 10.47 7.76 -1.68
C GLU A 75 9.93 9.09 -2.21
N LEU A 76 9.50 9.15 -3.48
CA LEU A 76 8.87 10.32 -4.05
C LEU A 76 7.61 10.73 -3.26
N TYR A 77 6.79 9.76 -2.86
CA TYR A 77 5.62 10.04 -2.03
C TYR A 77 6.00 10.62 -0.67
N LYS A 78 7.04 10.10 -0.01
CA LYS A 78 7.52 10.65 1.28
C LYS A 78 8.02 12.09 1.15
N GLN A 79 8.65 12.43 0.02
CA GLN A 79 9.10 13.80 -0.25
C GLN A 79 7.92 14.76 -0.44
N LEU A 80 6.87 14.32 -1.15
CA LEU A 80 5.69 15.13 -1.44
C LEU A 80 4.72 15.21 -0.26
N ASN A 81 4.62 14.15 0.53
CA ASN A 81 3.77 14.03 1.70
C ASN A 81 4.61 13.65 2.93
N PRO A 82 5.46 14.56 3.44
CA PRO A 82 6.22 14.30 4.65
C PRO A 82 5.23 14.03 5.79
N CYS A 83 5.27 12.81 6.35
CA CYS A 83 4.42 12.42 7.47
C CYS A 83 4.51 13.48 8.58
N LYS A 84 3.41 14.19 8.85
CA LYS A 84 3.20 14.77 10.18
C LYS A 84 3.01 13.57 11.09
N SER A 85 4.04 13.23 11.88
CA SER A 85 3.97 12.16 12.87
C SER A 85 2.86 12.47 13.88
N ASP A 86 1.62 12.09 13.60
CA ASP A 86 0.60 12.01 14.64
C ASP A 86 0.68 10.63 15.28
N LYS A 87 1.04 10.65 16.56
CA LYS A 87 1.28 9.48 17.41
C LYS A 87 -0.04 8.91 17.95
N SER A 88 -1.01 8.59 17.11
CA SER A 88 -2.16 7.81 17.57
C SER A 88 -1.86 6.31 17.43
N VAL A 89 -1.26 5.77 18.50
CA VAL A 89 -1.16 4.32 18.71
C VAL A 89 -2.59 3.79 18.85
N ILE A 90 -3.05 2.99 17.89
CA ILE A 90 -4.32 2.27 18.03
C ILE A 90 -4.08 1.11 19.01
N HIS A 91 -4.65 1.23 20.21
CA HIS A 91 -4.79 0.10 21.13
C HIS A 91 -5.86 -0.84 20.57
N ILE A 92 -5.48 -2.09 20.34
CA ILE A 92 -6.44 -3.18 20.12
C ILE A 92 -6.61 -3.82 21.49
N GLU A 93 -7.80 -3.69 22.07
CA GLU A 93 -8.19 -4.47 23.25
C GLU A 93 -8.59 -5.86 22.75
N ASP A 94 -7.87 -6.88 23.20
CA ASP A 94 -8.22 -8.28 22.98
C ASP A 94 -9.37 -8.63 23.96
N GLU A 95 -10.57 -8.89 23.45
CA GLU A 95 -11.63 -9.54 24.24
C GLU A 95 -11.30 -11.04 24.36
N GLU A 96 -11.04 -11.50 25.58
CA GLU A 96 -10.93 -12.91 25.96
C GLU A 96 -12.33 -13.51 26.19
N ASP A 97 -12.60 -14.69 25.59
CA ASP A 97 -13.71 -15.60 25.92
C ASP A 97 -13.28 -16.66 26.96
#